data_AF-A0A1Q7XPU9-F1
#
_entry.id   AF-A0A1Q7XPU9-F1
#
_cell.length_a   1.000
_cell.length_b   1.000
_cell.length_c   1.000
_cell.angle_alpha   90.00
_cell.angle_beta   90.00
_cell.angle_gamma   90.00
#
_symmetry.space_group_name_H-M   'P 1'
#
loop_
_entity.id
_entity.type
_entity.pdbx_description
1 polymer ?
#
loop_
_entity_poly.entity_id
_entity_poly.type
_entity_poly.pdbx_seq_one_letter_code
_entity_poly.pdbx_strand_id
1 'polypeptide(L)' 'MFEPVHGSAPDIAGKGIANPIGQIWSGAMMLEHLGQHEAAITVEKAIASVLENSGPRTADIGGKARTTDVGTAIAGEI' A
#
# COMPACT_ATOMS: atom_id res chain seq x y z
N MET A 1 9.37 15.89 -1.35
CA MET A 1 9.29 14.75 -0.41
C MET A 1 7.90 14.17 -0.54
N PHE A 2 7.79 12.84 -0.65
CA PHE A 2 6.51 12.13 -0.77
C PHE A 2 6.28 11.34 0.51
N GLU A 3 5.08 11.44 1.09
CA GLU A 3 4.77 10.82 2.37
C GLU A 3 3.29 10.40 2.43
N PRO A 4 2.96 9.38 3.24
CA PRO A 4 1.57 9.02 3.50
C PRO A 4 0.92 10.07 4.39
N VAL A 5 -0.36 10.35 4.17
CA VAL A 5 -1.10 11.39 4.91
C VAL A 5 -1.52 10.98 6.33
N HIS A 6 -1.41 9.70 6.68
CA HIS A 6 -1.80 9.22 8.00
C HIS A 6 -0.77 9.60 9.07
N GLY A 7 -1.22 9.72 10.32
CA GLY A 7 -0.33 9.92 11.47
C GLY A 7 0.44 8.65 11.87
N SER A 8 1.10 8.69 13.03
CA SER A 8 1.92 7.58 13.55
C SER A 8 1.14 6.39 14.10
N ALA A 9 -0.18 6.53 14.29
CA ALA A 9 -1.09 5.52 14.85
C ALA A 9 -0.50 4.73 16.04
N PRO A 10 -0.18 5.41 17.18
CA PRO A 10 0.55 4.81 18.29
C PRO A 10 -0.15 3.60 18.92
N ASP A 11 -1.48 3.57 18.85
CA ASP A 11 -2.34 2.50 19.34
C ASP A 11 -2.17 1.18 18.57
N ILE A 12 -1.66 1.22 17.32
CA ILE A 12 -1.39 0.02 16.51
C ILE A 12 0.09 -0.17 16.14
N ALA A 13 0.95 0.77 16.55
CA ALA A 13 2.40 0.67 16.33
C ALA A 13 2.96 -0.66 16.88
N GLY A 14 3.79 -1.33 16.07
CA GLY A 14 4.38 -2.63 16.43
C GLY A 14 3.45 -3.85 16.35
N LYS A 15 2.16 -3.68 16.04
CA LYS A 15 1.20 -4.81 15.95
C LYS A 15 1.15 -5.47 14.57
N GLY A 16 1.73 -4.83 13.54
CA GLY A 16 1.74 -5.35 12.17
C GLY A 16 0.34 -5.41 11.54
N ILE A 17 -0.53 -4.46 11.87
CA ILE A 17 -1.91 -4.34 11.35
C ILE A 17 -2.17 -3.00 10.65
N ALA A 18 -1.14 -2.16 10.50
CA ALA A 18 -1.25 -0.91 9.77
C ALA A 18 -1.45 -1.17 8.27
N ASN A 19 -2.25 -0.35 7.61
CA ASN A 19 -2.43 -0.41 6.17
C ASN A 19 -1.19 0.13 5.44
N PRO A 20 -0.49 -0.69 4.62
CA PRO A 20 0.71 -0.24 3.94
C PRO A 20 0.44 0.59 2.67
N ILE A 21 -0.81 0.64 2.17
CA ILE A 21 -1.15 1.20 0.86
C ILE A 21 -0.70 2.66 0.74
N GLY A 22 -0.92 3.48 1.77
CA GLY A 22 -0.52 4.89 1.75
C GLY A 22 0.97 5.07 1.47
N GLN A 23 1.81 4.33 2.20
CA GLN A 23 3.27 4.39 2.04
C GLN A 23 3.72 3.87 0.66
N ILE A 24 3.11 2.80 0.16
CA ILE A 24 3.43 2.22 -1.15
C ILE A 24 3.07 3.21 -2.26
N TRP A 25 1.90 3.84 -2.19
CA TRP A 25 1.47 4.83 -3.18
C TRP A 25 2.34 6.10 -3.14
N SER A 26 2.76 6.57 -1.97
CA SER A 26 3.76 7.64 -1.89
C SER A 26 5.06 7.28 -2.62
N GLY A 27 5.45 6.00 -2.61
CA GLY A 27 6.54 5.47 -3.43
C GLY A 27 6.27 5.53 -4.94
N ALA A 28 5.05 5.20 -5.38
CA ALA A 28 4.66 5.34 -6.78
C ALA A 28 4.70 6.80 -7.26
N MET A 29 4.21 7.75 -6.44
CA MET A 29 4.30 9.19 -6.73
C MET A 29 5.75 9.67 -6.85
N MET A 30 6.65 9.12 -6.02
CA MET A 30 8.08 9.39 -6.11
C MET A 30 8.68 8.84 -7.42
N LEU A 31 8.33 7.62 -7.82
CA LEU A 31 8.77 7.02 -9.09
C LEU A 31 8.33 7.88 -10.28
N GLU A 32 7.07 8.32 -10.27
CA GLU A 32 6.52 9.22 -11.29
C GLU A 32 7.34 10.51 -11.39
N HIS A 33 7.63 11.15 -10.25
CA HIS A 33 8.45 12.36 -10.20
C HIS A 33 9.89 12.16 -10.71
N LEU A 34 10.45 10.96 -10.57
CA LEU A 34 11.78 10.59 -11.06
C LEU A 34 11.79 10.18 -12.54
N GLY A 35 10.65 10.28 -13.24
CA GLY A 35 10.51 9.87 -14.64
C GLY A 35 10.38 8.35 -14.85
N GLN A 36 10.16 7.59 -13.77
CA GLN A 36 9.97 6.13 -13.80
C GLN A 36 8.49 5.78 -14.00
N HIS A 37 7.90 6.30 -15.07
CA HIS A 37 6.45 6.23 -15.33
C HIS A 37 5.91 4.80 -15.38
N GLU A 38 6.61 3.88 -16.05
CA GLU A 38 6.18 2.47 -16.12
C GLU A 38 6.16 1.82 -14.73
N ALA A 39 7.17 2.07 -13.90
CA ALA A 39 7.22 1.54 -12.55
C ALA A 39 6.13 2.14 -11.65
N ALA A 40 5.87 3.44 -11.76
CA ALA A 40 4.80 4.11 -11.03
C ALA A 40 3.43 3.51 -11.36
N ILE A 41 3.11 3.40 -12.67
CA ILE A 41 1.85 2.81 -13.15
C ILE A 41 1.70 1.36 -12.71
N THR A 42 2.78 0.57 -12.76
CA THR A 42 2.75 -0.83 -12.31
C THR A 42 2.39 -0.94 -10.83
N VAL A 43 2.97 -0.11 -9.97
CA VAL A 43 2.63 -0.10 -8.52
C VAL A 43 1.18 0.35 -8.29
N GLU A 44 0.71 1.39 -8.98
CA GLU A 44 -0.68 1.85 -8.84
C GLU A 44 -1.69 0.79 -9.29
N LYS A 45 -1.41 0.11 -10.41
CA LYS A 45 -2.25 -0.99 -10.91
C LYS A 45 -2.24 -2.19 -9.97
N ALA A 46 -1.10 -2.53 -9.38
CA ALA A 46 -1.00 -3.60 -8.38
C ALA A 46 -1.88 -3.30 -7.15
N ILE A 47 -1.83 -2.06 -6.63
CA ILE A 47 -2.72 -1.63 -5.54
C ILE A 47 -4.20 -1.76 -5.95
N ALA A 48 -4.55 -1.26 -7.14
CA ALA A 48 -5.92 -1.32 -7.63
C ALA A 48 -6.42 -2.76 -7.79
N SER A 49 -5.61 -3.64 -8.40
CA SER A 49 -5.92 -5.07 -8.59
C SER A 49 -6.24 -5.77 -7.26
N VAL A 50 -5.40 -5.58 -6.24
CA VAL A 50 -5.63 -6.17 -4.90
C VAL A 50 -6.93 -5.69 -4.28
N LEU A 51 -7.26 -4.40 -4.43
CA LEU A 51 -8.49 -3.84 -3.88
C LEU A 51 -9.74 -4.29 -4.65
N GLU A 52 -9.67 -4.37 -5.99
CA GLU A 52 -10.78 -4.76 -6.85
C GLU A 52 -11.09 -6.26 -6.77
N ASN A 53 -10.06 -7.11 -6.76
CA ASN A 53 -10.20 -8.57 -6.84
C ASN A 53 -10.38 -9.25 -5.47
N SER A 54 -10.93 -8.53 -4.49
CA SER A 54 -11.17 -9.04 -3.13
C SER A 54 -9.91 -9.58 -2.42
N GLY A 55 -8.75 -8.97 -2.69
CA GLY A 55 -7.50 -9.26 -1.99
C GLY A 55 -7.54 -8.93 -0.49
N PRO A 56 -6.47 -9.26 0.26
CA PRO A 56 -6.41 -9.02 1.70
C PRO A 56 -6.59 -7.53 2.03
N ARG A 57 -7.32 -7.26 3.12
CA ARG A 57 -7.63 -5.91 3.62
C ARG A 57 -7.28 -5.81 5.09
N THR A 58 -6.64 -4.71 5.49
CA THR A 58 -6.42 -4.38 6.90
C THR A 58 -7.72 -3.90 7.57
N ALA A 59 -7.71 -3.80 8.89
CA ALA A 59 -8.90 -3.51 9.69
C ALA A 59 -9.53 -2.13 9.41
N ASP A 60 -8.70 -1.13 9.09
CA ASP A 60 -9.14 0.24 8.75
C ASP A 60 -10.02 0.31 7.50
N ILE A 61 -9.88 -0.66 6.58
CA ILE A 61 -10.70 -0.79 5.36
C ILE A 61 -11.60 -2.04 5.39
N GLY A 62 -11.94 -2.52 6.58
CA GLY A 62 -12.97 -3.54 6.80
C GLY A 62 -12.53 -5.00 6.72
N GLY A 63 -11.22 -5.27 6.68
CA GLY A 63 -10.69 -6.63 6.67
C GLY A 63 -10.08 -7.09 7.99
N LYS A 64 -9.32 -8.19 7.93
CA LYS A 64 -8.61 -8.79 9.08
C LYS A 64 -7.16 -9.14 8.77
N ALA A 65 -6.66 -8.71 7.62
CA ALA A 65 -5.32 -9.01 7.16
C ALA A 65 -4.29 -8.18 7.92
N ARG A 66 -3.06 -8.69 7.96
CA ARG A 66 -1.88 -8.02 8.49
C ARG A 66 -1.25 -7.11 7.45
N THR A 67 -0.39 -6.20 7.90
CA THR A 67 0.41 -5.33 7.02
C THR A 67 1.17 -6.15 5.97
N THR A 68 1.78 -7.26 6.38
CA THR A 68 2.55 -8.15 5.51
C THR A 68 1.70 -8.85 4.47
N ASP A 69 0.44 -9.19 4.79
CA ASP A 69 -0.44 -9.90 3.87
C ASP A 69 -0.81 -8.99 2.69
N VAL A 70 -1.16 -7.73 2.99
CA VAL A 70 -1.46 -6.71 1.97
C VAL A 70 -0.22 -6.37 1.15
N GLY A 71 0.93 -6.16 1.80
CA GLY A 71 2.18 -5.88 1.10
C GLY A 71 2.63 -7.02 0.17
N THR A 72 2.49 -8.28 0.61
CA THR A 72 2.82 -9.46 -0.20
C THR A 72 1.87 -9.60 -1.38
N ALA A 73 0.56 -9.36 -1.17
CA ALA A 73 -0.42 -9.39 -2.25
C ALA A 73 -0.10 -8.35 -3.33
N ILE A 74 0.19 -7.10 -2.94
CA ILE A 74 0.57 -6.05 -3.90
C ILE A 74 1.86 -6.43 -4.65
N ALA A 75 2.86 -6.95 -3.95
CA ALA A 75 4.11 -7.37 -4.58
C ALA A 75 3.94 -8.53 -5.56
N GLY A 76 2.94 -9.40 -5.37
CA GLY A 76 2.61 -10.50 -6.28
C GLY A 76 1.88 -10.09 -7.56
N GLU A 77 1.41 -8.86 -7.66
CA GLU A 77 0.76 -8.28 -8.85
C GLU A 77 1.74 -7.53 -9.77
N ILE A 78 3.04 -7.53 -9.43
CA ILE A 78 4.15 -6.90 -10.17
C ILE A 78 4.96 -7.97 -10.88
#